data_AF-A0A831LY37-F1
#
_entry.id   AF-A0A831LY37-F1
#
_cell.length_a   1.000
_cell.length_b   1.000
_cell.length_c   1.000
_cell.angle_alpha   90.00
_cell.angle_beta   90.00
_cell.angle_gamma   90.00
#
_symmetry.space_group_name_H-M   'P 1'
#
loop_
_entity.id
_entity.type
_entity.pdbx_description
1 polymer ?
#
loop_
_entity_poly.entity_id
_entity_poly.type
_entity_poly.pdbx_seq_one_letter_code
_entity_poly.pdbx_strand_id
1 'polypeptide(L)'
;MKLLKRILITLGLLIVLALIGGYFFLNHVKTVALPDYSKDVQIPGLTGEVTILRDSFAIPHIYAENEADLYRAVGFTMAQDRLWQMDLLRRVTQGRLSEIMGKDQLNTDLLMRALRIQEKSKKVLAQSSPEIVAALEAFSAGVNFYMEKYPLPPEYRILNYKPEPWQPVHSINLIGYMSWDLTSGWGIEIFLHQLAKEVSSEHIIHLIPDSETHSTPVFSNEVPVFIPDEIIL
;
A
#
# COMPACT_ATOMS: atom_id res chain seq x y z
N MET A 1 -59.34 11.71 -3.21
CA MET A 1 -58.84 11.30 -1.85
C MET A 1 -58.37 9.85 -1.77
N LYS A 2 -59.17 8.85 -2.20
CA LYS A 2 -58.77 7.42 -2.13
C LYS A 2 -57.55 7.05 -3.01
N LEU A 3 -57.39 7.71 -4.17
CA LEU A 3 -56.26 7.49 -5.08
C LEU A 3 -54.93 8.01 -4.50
N LEU A 4 -54.94 9.24 -3.97
CA LEU A 4 -53.77 9.85 -3.31
C LEU A 4 -53.31 9.02 -2.10
N LYS A 5 -54.26 8.52 -1.29
CA LYS A 5 -53.96 7.64 -0.16
C LYS A 5 -53.30 6.32 -0.60
N ARG A 6 -53.74 5.73 -1.71
CA ARG A 6 -53.11 4.53 -2.28
C ARG A 6 -51.68 4.80 -2.75
N ILE A 7 -51.47 5.91 -3.47
CA ILE A 7 -50.14 6.32 -3.96
C ILE A 7 -49.16 6.54 -2.81
N LEU A 8 -49.58 7.24 -1.75
CA LEU A 8 -48.74 7.47 -0.56
C LEU A 8 -48.40 6.17 0.17
N ILE A 9 -49.34 5.22 0.26
CA ILE A 9 -49.10 3.92 0.88
C ILE A 9 -48.12 3.09 0.04
N THR A 10 -48.27 3.03 -1.29
CA THR A 10 -47.32 2.32 -2.16
C THR A 10 -45.93 2.96 -2.14
N LEU A 11 -45.85 4.29 -2.11
CA LEU A 11 -44.57 5.00 -1.99
C LEU A 11 -43.90 4.71 -0.64
N GLY A 12 -44.68 4.72 0.45
CA GLY A 12 -44.19 4.34 1.79
C GLY A 12 -43.68 2.90 1.83
N LEU A 13 -44.41 1.96 1.24
CA LEU A 13 -44.00 0.55 1.12
C LEU A 13 -42.71 0.40 0.30
N LEU A 14 -42.57 1.13 -0.81
CA LEU A 14 -41.36 1.15 -1.62
C LEU A 14 -40.16 1.71 -0.85
N ILE A 15 -40.35 2.78 -0.08
CA ILE A 15 -39.30 3.35 0.78
C ILE A 15 -38.89 2.34 1.85
N VAL A 16 -39.84 1.70 2.52
CA VAL A 16 -39.55 0.67 3.54
C VAL A 16 -38.80 -0.51 2.91
N LEU A 17 -39.21 -0.99 1.74
CA LEU A 17 -38.50 -2.04 1.00
C LEU A 17 -37.08 -1.61 0.61
N ALA A 18 -36.89 -0.37 0.15
CA ALA A 18 -35.58 0.17 -0.17
C ALA A 18 -34.68 0.29 1.07
N LEU A 19 -35.23 0.69 2.22
CA LEU A 19 -34.50 0.75 3.49
C LEU A 19 -34.11 -0.64 4.00
N ILE A 20 -35.02 -1.61 3.91
CA ILE A 20 -34.75 -3.02 4.26
C ILE A 20 -33.67 -3.58 3.34
N GLY A 21 -33.81 -3.39 2.03
CA GLY A 21 -32.83 -3.82 1.03
C GLY A 21 -31.46 -3.16 1.26
N GLY A 22 -31.44 -1.85 1.54
CA GLY A 22 -30.23 -1.10 1.88
C GLY A 22 -29.56 -1.60 3.15
N TYR A 23 -30.34 -1.91 4.20
CA TYR A 23 -29.83 -2.49 5.44
C TYR A 23 -29.17 -3.85 5.19
N PHE A 24 -29.84 -4.75 4.48
CA PHE A 24 -29.29 -6.07 4.15
C PHE A 24 -28.05 -5.97 3.26
N PHE A 25 -28.04 -5.05 2.29
CA PHE A 25 -26.90 -4.80 1.42
C PHE A 25 -25.70 -4.30 2.23
N LEU A 26 -25.89 -3.29 3.10
CA LEU A 26 -24.82 -2.77 3.96
C LEU A 26 -24.29 -3.84 4.91
N ASN A 27 -25.17 -4.64 5.50
CA ASN A 27 -24.75 -5.72 6.40
C ASN A 27 -23.95 -6.80 5.65
N HIS A 28 -24.40 -7.20 4.46
CA HIS A 28 -23.68 -8.14 3.61
C HIS A 28 -22.31 -7.61 3.19
N VAL A 29 -22.21 -6.35 2.76
CA VAL A 29 -20.94 -5.72 2.40
C VAL A 29 -19.97 -5.68 3.59
N LYS A 30 -20.47 -5.43 4.81
CA LYS A 30 -19.65 -5.42 6.03
C LYS A 30 -19.12 -6.79 6.42
N THR A 31 -19.88 -7.86 6.23
CA THR A 31 -19.52 -9.18 6.77
C THR A 31 -18.83 -10.10 5.77
N VAL A 32 -19.05 -9.93 4.46
CA VAL A 32 -18.55 -10.86 3.43
C VAL A 32 -17.02 -10.88 3.33
N ALA A 33 -16.37 -9.75 3.57
CA ALA A 33 -14.92 -9.65 3.49
C ALA A 33 -14.22 -9.91 4.83
N LEU A 34 -14.96 -10.22 5.91
CA LEU A 34 -14.35 -10.54 7.20
C LEU A 34 -13.80 -11.97 7.15
N PRO A 35 -12.48 -12.15 7.31
CA PRO A 35 -11.89 -13.48 7.28
C PRO A 35 -12.25 -14.25 8.55
N ASP A 36 -12.46 -15.56 8.40
CA ASP A 36 -12.57 -16.46 9.54
C ASP A 36 -11.16 -16.90 9.96
N TYR A 37 -10.68 -16.32 11.06
CA TYR A 37 -9.32 -16.55 11.56
C TYR A 37 -9.12 -17.89 12.25
N SER A 38 -10.19 -18.61 12.58
CA SER A 38 -10.13 -19.86 13.36
C SER A 38 -10.19 -21.12 12.49
N LYS A 39 -10.24 -20.97 11.17
CA LYS A 39 -10.30 -22.09 10.25
C LYS A 39 -8.91 -22.56 9.84
N ASP A 40 -8.73 -23.87 9.83
CA ASP A 40 -7.60 -24.51 9.18
C ASP A 40 -7.68 -24.29 7.67
N VAL A 41 -6.55 -23.88 7.09
CA VAL A 41 -6.44 -23.57 5.67
C VAL A 41 -5.30 -24.37 5.06
N GLN A 42 -5.60 -25.06 3.97
CA GLN A 42 -4.60 -25.75 3.15
C GLN A 42 -4.08 -24.78 2.10
N ILE A 43 -2.85 -24.27 2.29
CA ILE A 43 -2.19 -23.37 1.34
C ILE A 43 -1.25 -24.20 0.45
N PRO A 44 -1.43 -24.20 -0.88
CA PRO A 44 -0.56 -24.93 -1.79
C PRO A 44 0.91 -24.53 -1.65
N GLY A 45 1.77 -25.54 -1.67
CA GLY A 45 3.22 -25.38 -1.60
C GLY A 45 3.79 -25.31 -0.19
N LEU A 46 2.95 -25.27 0.86
CA LEU A 46 3.44 -25.48 2.22
C LEU A 46 4.02 -26.88 2.37
N THR A 47 5.14 -26.98 3.08
CA THR A 47 5.89 -28.22 3.29
C THR A 47 5.90 -28.67 4.74
N GLY A 48 5.72 -27.75 5.68
CA GLY A 48 5.55 -27.99 7.11
C GLY A 48 4.32 -27.31 7.68
N GLU A 49 4.10 -27.49 8.99
CA GLU A 49 2.99 -26.86 9.70
C GLU A 49 3.26 -25.37 9.93
N VAL A 50 2.21 -24.55 9.77
CA VAL A 50 2.23 -23.12 10.06
C VAL A 50 1.09 -22.80 11.02
N THR A 51 1.43 -22.16 12.14
CA THR A 51 0.46 -21.67 13.12
C THR A 51 0.40 -20.14 13.09
N ILE A 52 -0.80 -19.58 12.91
CA ILE A 52 -1.04 -18.13 12.96
C ILE A 52 -1.89 -17.83 14.20
N LEU A 53 -1.29 -17.18 15.20
CA LEU A 53 -1.99 -16.73 16.40
C LEU A 53 -2.28 -15.24 16.30
N ARG A 54 -3.49 -14.80 16.68
CA ARG A 54 -3.83 -13.37 16.75
C ARG A 54 -4.09 -12.98 18.20
N ASP A 55 -3.50 -11.86 18.61
CA ASP A 55 -3.73 -11.31 19.94
C ASP A 55 -5.06 -10.55 20.04
N SER A 56 -5.32 -9.91 21.18
CA SER A 56 -6.53 -9.11 21.42
C SER A 56 -6.67 -7.88 20.50
N PHE A 57 -5.59 -7.45 19.86
CA PHE A 57 -5.57 -6.36 18.88
C PHE A 57 -5.55 -6.88 17.43
N ALA A 58 -5.76 -8.19 17.25
CA ALA A 58 -5.70 -8.89 15.97
C ALA A 58 -4.33 -8.86 15.28
N ILE A 59 -3.24 -8.64 16.04
CA ILE A 59 -1.88 -8.67 15.50
C ILE A 59 -1.46 -10.13 15.29
N PRO A 60 -1.09 -10.53 14.05
CA PRO A 60 -0.71 -11.91 13.75
C PRO A 60 0.72 -12.22 14.21
N HIS A 61 0.86 -13.33 14.91
CA HIS A 61 2.10 -13.98 15.30
C HIS A 61 2.19 -15.30 14.53
N ILE A 62 3.17 -15.40 13.63
CA ILE A 62 3.27 -16.49 12.66
C ILE A 62 4.45 -17.38 13.03
N TYR A 63 4.18 -18.67 13.21
CA TYR A 63 5.17 -19.70 13.49
C TYR A 63 5.17 -20.71 12.34
N ALA A 64 6.36 -21.07 11.85
CA ALA A 64 6.54 -22.03 10.77
C ALA A 64 7.83 -22.82 11.00
N GLU A 65 7.90 -24.04 10.46
CA GLU A 65 9.08 -24.91 10.59
C GLU A 65 10.23 -24.55 9.63
N ASN A 66 9.95 -23.73 8.61
CA ASN A 66 10.94 -23.27 7.63
C ASN A 66 10.59 -21.87 7.10
N GLU A 67 11.59 -21.19 6.55
CA GLU A 67 11.46 -19.80 6.08
C GLU A 67 10.53 -19.64 4.88
N ALA A 68 10.55 -20.57 3.92
CA ALA A 68 9.70 -20.48 2.72
C ALA A 68 8.21 -20.50 3.10
N ASP A 69 7.84 -21.38 4.01
CA ASP A 69 6.48 -21.48 4.54
C ASP A 69 6.12 -20.24 5.39
N LEU A 70 7.07 -19.70 6.15
CA LEU A 70 6.91 -18.44 6.87
C LEU A 70 6.58 -17.29 5.92
N TYR A 71 7.38 -17.07 4.87
CA TYR A 71 7.14 -15.98 3.91
C TYR A 71 5.79 -16.14 3.19
N ARG A 72 5.42 -17.37 2.81
CA ARG A 72 4.11 -17.65 2.23
C ARG A 72 2.97 -17.32 3.19
N ALA A 73 3.10 -17.72 4.44
CA ALA A 73 2.12 -17.42 5.49
C ALA A 73 2.00 -15.92 5.77
N VAL A 74 3.12 -15.18 5.77
CA VAL A 74 3.14 -13.72 5.89
C VAL A 74 2.37 -13.08 4.72
N GLY A 75 2.63 -13.51 3.47
CA GLY A 75 1.91 -13.02 2.30
C GLY A 75 0.41 -13.27 2.37
N PHE A 76 0.02 -14.49 2.76
CA PHE A 76 -1.39 -14.87 2.97
C PHE A 76 -2.06 -14.01 4.04
N THR A 77 -1.41 -13.86 5.20
CA THR A 77 -1.92 -13.09 6.35
C THR A 77 -2.03 -11.61 6.02
N MET A 78 -1.05 -11.05 5.30
CA MET A 78 -1.09 -9.65 4.90
C MET A 78 -2.20 -9.38 3.88
N ALA A 79 -2.41 -10.28 2.91
CA ALA A 79 -3.55 -10.19 2.01
C ALA A 79 -4.89 -10.30 2.78
N GLN A 80 -4.95 -11.19 3.76
CA GLN A 80 -6.13 -11.36 4.60
C GLN A 80 -6.58 -10.06 5.28
N ASP A 81 -5.65 -9.24 5.73
CA ASP A 81 -5.96 -8.04 6.50
C ASP A 81 -5.88 -6.74 5.66
N ARG A 82 -5.08 -6.70 4.58
CA ARG A 82 -4.66 -5.46 3.88
C ARG A 82 -4.65 -5.54 2.35
N LEU A 83 -5.31 -6.52 1.73
CA LEU A 83 -5.24 -6.73 0.28
C LEU A 83 -5.44 -5.46 -0.56
N TRP A 84 -6.47 -4.66 -0.27
CA TRP A 84 -6.74 -3.45 -1.05
C TRP A 84 -5.66 -2.38 -0.86
N GLN A 85 -5.13 -2.21 0.36
CA GLN A 85 -4.02 -1.30 0.63
C GLN A 85 -2.76 -1.71 -0.16
N MET A 86 -2.46 -3.01 -0.20
CA MET A 86 -1.32 -3.54 -0.97
C MET A 86 -1.47 -3.24 -2.47
N ASP A 87 -2.66 -3.50 -3.02
CA ASP A 87 -2.96 -3.23 -4.43
C ASP A 87 -2.94 -1.73 -4.77
N LEU A 88 -3.41 -0.88 -3.86
CA LEU A 88 -3.35 0.58 -3.99
C LEU A 88 -1.90 1.05 -4.09
N LEU A 89 -1.03 0.63 -3.17
CA LEU A 89 0.39 1.00 -3.19
C LEU A 89 1.09 0.47 -4.45
N ARG A 90 0.79 -0.75 -4.87
CA ARG A 90 1.27 -1.31 -6.14
C ARG A 90 0.92 -0.39 -7.32
N ARG A 91 -0.33 0.06 -7.41
CA ARG A 91 -0.79 0.99 -8.46
C ARG A 91 -0.09 2.35 -8.38
N VAL A 92 0.13 2.88 -7.18
CA VAL A 92 0.91 4.11 -6.98
C VAL A 92 2.32 3.95 -7.53
N THR A 93 3.02 2.87 -7.15
CA THR A 93 4.40 2.64 -7.60
C THR A 93 4.54 2.43 -9.12
N GLN A 94 3.46 2.05 -9.80
CA GLN A 94 3.40 1.85 -11.25
C GLN A 94 2.82 3.06 -12.01
N GLY A 95 2.35 4.09 -11.29
CA GLY A 95 1.60 5.21 -11.87
C GLY A 95 0.36 4.74 -12.65
N ARG A 96 -0.51 4.00 -11.94
CA ARG A 96 -1.77 3.42 -12.44
C ARG A 96 -2.94 3.70 -11.47
N LEU A 97 -2.83 4.73 -10.64
CA LEU A 97 -3.84 5.11 -9.66
C LEU A 97 -5.08 5.71 -10.34
N SER A 98 -4.90 6.45 -11.44
CA SER A 98 -6.00 7.06 -12.20
C SER A 98 -6.96 6.04 -12.82
N GLU A 99 -6.51 4.78 -13.01
CA GLU A 99 -7.36 3.68 -13.47
C GLU A 99 -8.52 3.38 -12.50
N ILE A 100 -8.34 3.63 -11.19
CA ILE A 100 -9.33 3.32 -10.15
C ILE A 100 -9.86 4.54 -9.40
N MET A 101 -9.08 5.63 -9.34
CA MET A 101 -9.47 6.88 -8.66
C MET A 101 -9.87 8.00 -9.64
N GLY A 102 -9.77 7.76 -10.95
CA GLY A 102 -10.16 8.71 -11.99
C GLY A 102 -9.10 9.77 -12.34
N LYS A 103 -9.51 10.73 -13.16
CA LYS A 103 -8.63 11.69 -13.84
C LYS A 103 -7.79 12.55 -12.89
N ASP A 104 -8.27 12.82 -11.69
CA ASP A 104 -7.59 13.67 -10.71
C ASP A 104 -6.23 13.09 -10.28
N GLN A 105 -6.03 11.79 -10.46
CA GLN A 105 -4.76 11.11 -10.16
C GLN A 105 -3.80 11.02 -11.36
N LEU A 106 -4.13 11.63 -12.50
CA LEU A 106 -3.26 11.56 -13.68
C LEU A 106 -1.89 12.19 -13.44
N ASN A 107 -1.82 13.33 -12.76
CA ASN A 107 -0.54 13.98 -12.45
C ASN A 107 0.30 13.12 -11.50
N THR A 108 -0.34 12.48 -10.52
CA THR A 108 0.30 11.51 -9.62
C THR A 108 0.89 10.36 -10.44
N ASP A 109 0.13 9.80 -11.38
CA ASP A 109 0.58 8.70 -12.23
C ASP A 109 1.78 9.08 -13.11
N LEU A 110 1.75 10.28 -13.70
CA LEU A 110 2.85 10.80 -14.51
C LEU A 110 4.12 10.97 -13.68
N LEU A 111 4.00 11.54 -12.46
CA LEU A 111 5.12 11.69 -11.54
C LEU A 111 5.71 10.33 -11.17
N MET A 112 4.88 9.38 -10.72
CA MET A 112 5.34 8.06 -10.31
C MET A 112 5.98 7.27 -11.47
N ARG A 113 5.49 7.44 -12.69
CA ARG A 113 6.12 6.88 -13.90
C ARG A 113 7.47 7.54 -14.21
N ALA A 114 7.61 8.85 -14.00
CA ALA A 114 8.88 9.55 -14.20
C ALA A 114 9.99 9.04 -13.26
N LEU A 115 9.62 8.55 -12.07
CA LEU A 115 10.56 7.95 -11.12
C LEU A 115 11.09 6.57 -11.56
N ARG A 116 10.38 5.89 -12.48
CA ARG A 116 10.74 4.58 -13.05
C ARG A 116 11.01 3.51 -12.00
N ILE A 117 10.18 3.49 -10.94
CA ILE A 117 10.33 2.58 -9.80
C ILE A 117 10.26 1.12 -10.25
N GLN A 118 9.31 0.79 -11.13
CA GLN A 118 9.15 -0.58 -11.63
C GLN A 118 10.41 -1.06 -12.37
N GLU A 119 10.99 -0.24 -13.25
CA GLU A 119 12.17 -0.61 -14.02
C GLU A 119 13.40 -0.76 -13.13
N LYS A 120 13.58 0.12 -12.14
CA LYS A 120 14.66 0.01 -11.15
C LYS A 120 14.49 -1.24 -10.29
N SER A 121 13.27 -1.53 -9.84
CA SER A 121 12.95 -2.71 -9.03
C SER A 121 13.20 -4.01 -9.79
N LYS A 122 12.95 -4.06 -11.10
CA LYS A 122 13.33 -5.21 -11.94
C LYS A 122 14.84 -5.44 -11.98
N LYS A 123 15.65 -4.37 -12.02
CA LYS A 123 17.12 -4.48 -11.96
C LYS A 123 17.59 -5.02 -10.62
N VAL A 124 17.02 -4.50 -9.52
CA VAL A 124 17.30 -4.97 -8.16
C VAL A 124 16.95 -6.45 -8.03
N LEU A 125 15.76 -6.86 -8.49
CA LEU A 125 15.33 -8.26 -8.46
C LEU A 125 16.29 -9.17 -9.25
N ALA A 126 16.73 -8.74 -10.43
CA ALA A 126 17.64 -9.51 -11.27
C ALA A 126 19.05 -9.68 -10.67
N GLN A 127 19.43 -8.80 -9.74
CA GLN A 127 20.73 -8.82 -9.03
C GLN A 127 20.61 -9.36 -7.60
N SER A 128 19.41 -9.70 -7.15
CA SER A 128 19.16 -10.24 -5.81
C SER A 128 19.63 -11.69 -5.71
N SER A 129 20.00 -12.12 -4.50
CA SER A 129 20.39 -13.51 -4.29
C SER A 129 19.22 -14.48 -4.50
N PRO A 130 19.47 -15.75 -4.88
CA PRO A 130 18.42 -16.75 -5.04
C PRO A 130 17.52 -16.90 -3.81
N GLU A 131 18.07 -16.73 -2.60
CA GLU A 131 17.32 -16.80 -1.34
C GLU A 131 16.29 -15.68 -1.23
N ILE A 132 16.65 -14.44 -1.59
CA ILE A 132 15.73 -13.29 -1.61
C ILE A 132 14.64 -13.50 -2.66
N VAL A 133 15.00 -13.97 -3.85
CA VAL A 133 14.03 -14.24 -4.91
C VAL A 133 13.02 -15.29 -4.45
N ALA A 134 13.49 -16.40 -3.86
CA ALA A 134 12.63 -17.46 -3.33
C ALA A 134 11.69 -16.95 -2.21
N ALA A 135 12.18 -16.09 -1.32
CA ALA A 135 11.36 -15.47 -0.28
C ALA A 135 10.24 -14.58 -0.87
N LEU A 136 10.58 -13.75 -1.86
CA LEU A 136 9.61 -12.88 -2.54
C LEU A 136 8.57 -13.67 -3.34
N GLU A 137 8.98 -14.79 -3.96
CA GLU A 137 8.08 -15.71 -4.65
C GLU A 137 7.13 -16.41 -3.68
N ALA A 138 7.64 -16.92 -2.56
CA ALA A 138 6.83 -17.54 -1.51
C ALA A 138 5.80 -16.55 -0.94
N PHE A 139 6.22 -15.32 -0.62
CA PHE A 139 5.32 -14.25 -0.20
C PHE A 139 4.24 -13.98 -1.25
N SER A 140 4.64 -13.81 -2.52
CA SER A 140 3.71 -13.55 -3.63
C SER A 140 2.70 -14.68 -3.79
N ALA A 141 3.12 -15.94 -3.63
CA ALA A 141 2.24 -17.10 -3.69
C ALA A 141 1.16 -17.08 -2.60
N GLY A 142 1.51 -16.68 -1.38
CA GLY A 142 0.55 -16.52 -0.27
C GLY A 142 -0.50 -15.45 -0.56
N VAL A 143 -0.08 -14.29 -1.06
CA VAL A 143 -0.98 -13.19 -1.47
C VAL A 143 -1.93 -13.65 -2.58
N ASN A 144 -1.40 -14.31 -3.60
CA ASN A 144 -2.17 -14.76 -4.75
C ASN A 144 -3.16 -15.87 -4.37
N PHE A 145 -2.77 -16.79 -3.49
CA PHE A 145 -3.68 -17.81 -2.98
C PHE A 145 -4.87 -17.18 -2.25
N TYR A 146 -4.64 -16.17 -1.41
CA TYR A 146 -5.73 -15.47 -0.75
C TYR A 146 -6.66 -14.80 -1.77
N MET A 147 -6.09 -14.07 -2.73
CA MET A 147 -6.82 -13.34 -3.76
C MET A 147 -7.69 -14.24 -4.64
N GLU A 148 -7.23 -15.47 -4.94
CA GLU A 148 -7.97 -16.43 -5.75
C GLU A 148 -9.09 -17.13 -4.97
N LYS A 149 -8.83 -17.48 -3.70
CA LYS A 149 -9.69 -18.39 -2.94
C LYS A 149 -10.74 -17.69 -2.08
N TYR A 150 -10.48 -16.45 -1.65
CA TYR A 150 -11.29 -15.75 -0.65
C TYR A 150 -12.06 -14.55 -1.24
N PRO A 151 -13.14 -14.11 -0.57
CA PRO A 151 -13.88 -12.92 -0.99
C PRO A 151 -12.99 -11.67 -0.99
N LEU A 152 -13.10 -10.87 -2.05
CA LEU A 152 -12.38 -9.61 -2.15
C LEU A 152 -12.96 -8.55 -1.18
N PRO A 153 -12.10 -7.67 -0.64
CA PRO A 153 -12.52 -6.48 0.10
C PRO A 153 -13.57 -5.64 -0.64
N PRO A 154 -14.45 -4.93 0.09
CA PRO A 154 -15.55 -4.17 -0.50
C PRO A 154 -15.12 -3.08 -1.49
N GLU A 155 -13.92 -2.52 -1.31
CA GLU A 155 -13.34 -1.48 -2.17
C GLU A 155 -13.28 -1.91 -3.64
N TYR A 156 -12.98 -3.17 -3.92
CA TYR A 156 -12.97 -3.71 -5.28
C TYR A 156 -14.36 -3.68 -5.94
N ARG A 157 -15.41 -3.91 -5.15
CA ARG A 157 -16.80 -3.84 -5.62
C ARG A 157 -17.26 -2.39 -5.78
N ILE A 158 -16.89 -1.51 -4.86
CA ILE A 158 -17.24 -0.08 -4.89
C ILE A 158 -16.58 0.62 -6.09
N LEU A 159 -15.29 0.36 -6.31
CA LEU A 159 -14.50 0.93 -7.40
C LEU A 159 -14.64 0.13 -8.71
N ASN A 160 -15.44 -0.94 -8.71
CA ASN A 160 -15.77 -1.78 -9.85
C ASN A 160 -14.53 -2.29 -10.63
N TYR A 161 -13.58 -2.90 -9.92
CA TYR A 161 -12.40 -3.52 -10.54
C TYR A 161 -11.96 -4.77 -9.78
N LYS A 162 -11.01 -5.53 -10.36
CA LYS A 162 -10.41 -6.71 -9.73
C LYS A 162 -8.91 -6.51 -9.54
N PRO A 163 -8.31 -7.04 -8.46
CA PRO A 163 -6.87 -7.00 -8.30
C PRO A 163 -6.18 -7.88 -9.37
N GLU A 164 -4.95 -7.53 -9.70
CA GLU A 164 -4.10 -8.37 -10.54
C GLU A 164 -3.14 -9.17 -9.65
N PRO A 165 -2.62 -10.32 -10.12
CA PRO A 165 -1.69 -11.13 -9.33
C PRO A 165 -0.47 -10.34 -8.83
N TRP A 166 -0.13 -10.59 -7.57
CA TRP A 166 1.09 -10.09 -6.97
C TRP A 166 2.31 -10.79 -7.57
N GLN A 167 3.36 -10.01 -7.84
CA GLN A 167 4.63 -10.48 -8.38
C GLN A 167 5.76 -10.04 -7.44
N PRO A 168 6.88 -10.78 -7.37
CA PRO A 168 8.02 -10.43 -6.52
C PRO A 168 8.48 -8.97 -6.64
N VAL A 169 8.49 -8.44 -7.85
CA VAL A 169 8.89 -7.06 -8.15
C VAL A 169 7.99 -6.01 -7.45
N HIS A 170 6.71 -6.31 -7.20
CA HIS A 170 5.80 -5.37 -6.54
C HIS A 170 6.19 -5.12 -5.08
N SER A 171 6.77 -6.10 -4.41
CA SER A 171 7.30 -5.91 -3.05
C SER A 171 8.53 -4.99 -3.06
N ILE A 172 9.43 -5.14 -4.05
CA ILE A 172 10.62 -4.30 -4.20
C ILE A 172 10.24 -2.85 -4.57
N ASN A 173 9.17 -2.66 -5.36
CA ASN A 173 8.67 -1.32 -5.67
C ASN A 173 8.42 -0.48 -4.42
N LEU A 174 7.99 -1.09 -3.30
CA LEU A 174 7.73 -0.35 -2.07
C LEU A 174 9.01 0.25 -1.49
N ILE A 175 10.17 -0.35 -1.69
CA ILE A 175 11.46 0.24 -1.31
C ILE A 175 11.66 1.56 -2.05
N GLY A 176 11.50 1.55 -3.38
CA GLY A 176 11.62 2.76 -4.20
C GLY A 176 10.58 3.83 -3.86
N TYR A 177 9.36 3.41 -3.50
CA TYR A 177 8.31 4.32 -3.03
C TYR A 177 8.67 4.96 -1.69
N MET A 178 9.13 4.17 -0.71
CA MET A 178 9.59 4.71 0.59
C MET A 178 10.79 5.64 0.42
N SER A 179 11.75 5.32 -0.45
CA SER A 179 12.88 6.22 -0.74
C SER A 179 12.41 7.56 -1.29
N TRP A 180 11.41 7.57 -2.17
CA TRP A 180 10.82 8.79 -2.69
C TRP A 180 10.08 9.57 -1.60
N ASP A 181 9.18 8.92 -0.86
CA ASP A 181 8.30 9.54 0.13
C ASP A 181 9.08 10.15 1.32
N LEU A 182 10.20 9.53 1.69
CA LEU A 182 11.08 10.01 2.76
C LEU A 182 12.10 11.07 2.31
N THR A 183 12.12 11.43 1.02
CA THR A 183 13.00 12.49 0.52
C THR A 183 12.31 13.84 0.65
N SER A 184 12.78 14.70 1.55
CA SER A 184 12.20 16.04 1.82
C SER A 184 12.69 17.14 0.86
N GLY A 185 13.80 16.93 0.14
CA GLY A 185 14.50 18.00 -0.57
C GLY A 185 13.74 18.63 -1.75
N TRP A 186 13.14 17.80 -2.61
CA TRP A 186 12.64 18.26 -3.92
C TRP A 186 11.61 19.39 -3.86
N GLY A 187 10.59 19.24 -3.01
CA GLY A 187 9.53 20.25 -2.89
C GLY A 187 10.05 21.56 -2.31
N ILE A 188 10.93 21.46 -1.32
CA ILE A 188 11.53 22.61 -0.64
C ILE A 188 12.49 23.35 -1.58
N GLU A 189 13.35 22.64 -2.31
CA GLU A 189 14.31 23.24 -3.23
C GLU A 189 13.62 23.96 -4.39
N ILE A 190 12.59 23.34 -4.99
CA ILE A 190 11.81 23.99 -6.06
C ILE A 190 11.11 25.24 -5.53
N PHE A 191 10.52 25.16 -4.34
CA PHE A 191 9.86 26.30 -3.71
C PHE A 191 10.85 27.44 -3.42
N LEU A 192 12.00 27.14 -2.81
CA LEU A 192 13.05 28.13 -2.53
C LEU A 192 13.58 28.75 -3.82
N HIS A 193 13.75 27.97 -4.90
CA HIS A 193 14.15 28.50 -6.20
C HIS A 193 13.10 29.43 -6.82
N GLN A 194 11.81 29.12 -6.70
CA GLN A 194 10.72 29.99 -7.15
C GLN A 194 10.67 31.28 -6.34
N LEU A 195 10.76 31.16 -5.02
CA LEU A 195 10.78 32.28 -4.09
C LEU A 195 11.97 33.21 -4.37
N ALA A 196 13.14 32.65 -4.70
CA ALA A 196 14.33 33.41 -5.04
C ALA A 196 14.20 34.33 -6.27
N LYS A 197 13.17 34.13 -7.09
CA LYS A 197 12.87 35.02 -8.23
C LYS A 197 12.02 36.23 -7.84
N GLU A 198 11.32 36.15 -6.70
CA GLU A 198 10.35 37.16 -6.26
C GLU A 198 10.87 38.00 -5.08
N VAL A 199 11.82 37.49 -4.29
CA VAL A 199 12.40 38.19 -3.14
C VAL A 199 13.92 38.38 -3.27
N SER A 200 14.46 39.42 -2.65
CA SER A 200 15.92 39.65 -2.65
C SER A 200 16.65 38.57 -1.85
N SER A 201 17.91 38.33 -2.21
CA SER A 201 18.77 37.33 -1.54
C SER A 201 18.85 37.50 -0.03
N GLU A 202 18.81 38.75 0.46
CA GLU A 202 18.80 39.07 1.88
C GLU A 202 17.54 38.55 2.60
N HIS A 203 16.37 38.71 1.99
CA HIS A 203 15.11 38.22 2.58
C HIS A 203 15.02 36.70 2.58
N ILE A 204 15.56 36.02 1.56
CA ILE A 204 15.55 34.55 1.48
C ILE A 204 16.31 33.92 2.63
N ILE A 205 17.47 34.49 2.99
CA ILE A 205 18.30 33.99 4.08
C ILE A 205 17.52 34.00 5.41
N HIS A 206 16.67 35.01 5.63
CA HIS A 206 15.82 35.07 6.82
C HIS A 206 14.65 34.09 6.81
N LEU A 207 14.32 33.47 5.67
CA LEU A 207 13.24 32.49 5.53
C LEU A 207 13.73 31.04 5.67
N ILE A 208 15.04 30.81 5.62
CA ILE A 208 15.66 29.51 5.84
C ILE A 208 16.08 29.42 7.31
N PRO A 209 15.69 28.37 8.05
CA PRO A 209 16.15 28.17 9.42
C PRO A 209 17.68 28.19 9.48
N ASP A 210 18.23 29.01 10.36
CA ASP A 210 19.67 29.07 10.56
C ASP A 210 20.16 27.77 11.20
N SER A 211 20.87 26.95 10.40
CA SER A 211 21.42 25.67 10.85
C SER A 211 22.43 25.83 12.00
N GLU A 212 23.03 27.00 12.18
CA GLU A 212 23.96 27.28 13.28
C GLU A 212 23.25 27.45 14.63
N THR A 213 21.92 27.67 14.64
CA THR A 213 21.14 27.75 15.89
C THR A 213 20.94 26.39 16.56
N HIS A 214 21.22 25.29 15.87
CA HIS A 214 21.22 23.95 16.43
C HIS A 214 22.59 23.60 17.03
N SER A 215 22.80 24.01 18.28
CA SER A 215 24.08 23.83 19.00
C SER A 215 24.41 22.38 19.39
N THR A 216 23.48 21.45 19.22
CA THR A 216 23.66 20.04 19.62
C THR A 216 23.79 19.18 18.38
N PRO A 217 25.01 18.88 17.91
CA PRO A 217 25.17 17.97 16.80
C PRO A 217 24.81 16.55 17.25
N VAL A 218 24.18 15.78 16.35
CA VAL A 218 23.84 14.36 16.60
C VAL A 218 25.11 13.51 16.68
N PHE A 219 26.18 13.93 15.99
CA PHE A 219 27.49 13.32 16.03
C PHE A 219 28.50 14.30 16.63
N SER A 220 29.40 13.84 17.50
CA SER A 220 30.50 14.67 18.00
C SER A 220 31.40 15.12 16.86
N ASN A 221 31.97 16.32 16.96
CA ASN A 221 32.94 16.88 16.00
C ASN A 221 34.23 16.05 15.81
N GLU A 222 34.36 14.92 16.50
CA GLU A 222 35.50 14.01 16.46
C GLU A 222 35.32 12.82 15.49
N VAL A 223 34.17 12.69 14.81
CA VAL A 223 33.99 11.60 13.84
C VAL A 223 34.77 11.94 12.56
N PRO A 224 35.75 11.12 12.14
CA PRO A 224 36.42 11.34 10.87
C PRO A 224 35.40 11.28 9.75
N VAL A 225 35.40 12.32 8.90
CA VAL A 225 34.53 12.37 7.71
C VAL A 225 34.90 11.19 6.82
N PHE A 226 34.06 10.16 6.78
CA PHE A 226 34.19 9.10 5.79
C PHE A 226 33.68 9.65 4.46
N ILE A 227 34.61 10.17 3.65
CA ILE A 227 34.37 10.46 2.24
C ILE A 227 34.72 9.17 1.49
N PRO A 228 33.75 8.41 0.98
CA PRO A 228 34.07 7.26 0.12
C PRO A 228 34.79 7.78 -1.13
N ASP A 229 35.88 7.11 -1.53
CA ASP A 229 36.69 7.49 -2.69
C ASP A 229 35.91 7.46 -4.02
N GLU A 230 34.78 6.75 -4.07
CA GLU A 230 33.87 6.70 -5.21
C GLU A 230 32.41 6.87 -4.77
N ILE A 231 31.74 7.87 -5.35
CA ILE A 231 30.28 7.99 -5.29
C ILE A 231 29.72 7.04 -6.37
N ILE A 232 29.18 5.91 -5.94
CA ILE A 232 28.45 5.01 -6.84
C ILE A 232 27.08 5.67 -7.13
N LEU A 233 26.92 6.20 -8.34
CA LEU A 233 25.66 6.72 -8.90
C LEU A 233 24.93 5.64 -9.71
#